data_AF-A0A314YVK5-F1
#
_entry.id   AF-A0A314YVK5-F1
#
_cell.length_a   1.000
_cell.length_b   1.000
_cell.length_c   1.000
_cell.angle_alpha   90.00
_cell.angle_beta   90.00
_cell.angle_gamma   90.00
#
_symmetry.space_group_name_H-M   'P 1'
#
loop_
_entity.id
_entity.type
_entity.pdbx_description
1 polymer ?
#
loop_
_entity_poly.entity_id
_entity_poly.type
_entity_poly.pdbx_seq_one_letter_code
_entity_poly.pdbx_strand_id
1 'polypeptide(L)'
;MVICHQSPFKLFTTIPSSSSSSKPKPLLRCNLSLPSRPSLTSTEPEPVYTSVKAFAPATVANLGPGFDFLGCAVDGLGDFVSLTLDPQVSPGEISISEISGDNNSKKLSKNPLWNCAGIAAIEVMKMLGVRSVGLSLTLEKGLPLGSGLGSSAASAAAAAVAVNEIFGGKLGIDELVIAG
;
A
#
# COMPACT_ATOMS: atom_id res chain seq x y z
N MET A 1 -5.68 -18.37 -8.78
CA MET A 1 -4.24 -18.59 -8.56
C MET A 1 -3.50 -18.18 -9.81
N VAL A 2 -2.97 -16.95 -9.83
CA VAL A 2 -2.00 -16.49 -10.82
C VAL A 2 -1.00 -15.65 -10.04
N ILE A 3 0.20 -16.18 -9.89
CA ILE A 3 1.39 -15.50 -9.38
C ILE A 3 2.13 -15.06 -10.64
N CYS A 4 2.42 -13.77 -10.79
CA CYS A 4 3.30 -13.29 -11.86
C CYS A 4 4.45 -12.51 -11.24
N HIS A 5 5.55 -13.24 -11.07
CA HIS A 5 6.89 -12.71 -10.85
C HIS A 5 7.37 -12.11 -12.17
N GLN A 6 7.84 -10.86 -12.19
CA GLN A 6 8.97 -10.45 -13.02
C GLN A 6 9.42 -9.02 -12.70
N SER A 7 10.65 -8.92 -12.20
CA SER A 7 11.48 -7.71 -12.27
C SER A 7 11.92 -7.48 -13.72
N PRO A 8 12.29 -6.24 -14.07
CA PRO A 8 13.63 -6.09 -14.62
C PRO A 8 14.32 -4.77 -14.26
N PHE A 9 15.57 -4.90 -13.81
CA PHE A 9 16.58 -3.86 -13.96
C PHE A 9 16.71 -3.46 -15.44
N LYS A 10 16.81 -2.16 -15.72
CA LYS A 10 17.40 -1.65 -16.96
C LYS A 10 18.49 -0.63 -16.62
N LEU A 11 19.72 -1.03 -16.85
CA LEU A 11 20.94 -0.22 -16.89
C LEU A 11 21.26 0.03 -18.38
N PHE A 12 21.44 1.28 -18.84
CA PHE A 12 22.25 1.72 -20.01
C PHE A 12 22.12 3.27 -20.14
N THR A 13 23.03 4.13 -20.62
CA THR A 13 24.49 4.22 -20.77
C THR A 13 24.83 5.64 -21.35
N THR A 14 26.00 6.18 -20.96
CA THR A 14 26.91 7.19 -21.61
C THR A 14 26.63 8.71 -21.74
N ILE A 15 27.52 9.47 -21.05
CA ILE A 15 28.36 10.68 -21.30
C ILE A 15 28.26 11.45 -22.66
N PRO A 16 28.53 12.79 -22.68
CA PRO A 16 29.89 13.24 -23.02
C PRO A 16 30.45 14.42 -22.20
N SER A 17 31.76 14.63 -22.40
CA SER A 17 32.76 15.49 -21.77
C SER A 17 32.64 17.01 -22.02
N SER A 18 33.13 17.84 -21.08
CA SER A 18 34.23 18.82 -21.30
C SER A 18 34.37 19.82 -20.13
N SER A 19 35.50 20.52 -20.15
CA SER A 19 36.24 21.16 -19.06
C SER A 19 35.91 22.62 -18.72
N SER A 20 36.38 23.02 -17.53
CA SER A 20 36.93 24.33 -17.14
C SER A 20 36.07 25.35 -16.33
N SER A 21 36.60 25.64 -15.13
CA SER A 21 36.80 26.94 -14.47
C SER A 21 35.66 27.94 -14.21
N SER A 22 35.74 28.47 -12.98
CA SER A 22 35.22 29.74 -12.44
C SER A 22 33.84 29.73 -11.77
N LYS A 23 33.87 30.00 -10.45
CA LYS A 23 32.71 30.21 -9.58
C LYS A 23 32.08 31.58 -9.88
N PRO A 24 30.74 31.67 -9.79
CA PRO A 24 30.15 32.56 -8.80
C PRO A 24 28.99 31.90 -8.03
N LYS A 25 28.72 32.40 -6.81
CA LYS A 25 27.66 31.92 -5.91
C LYS A 25 26.27 32.13 -6.53
N PRO A 26 25.36 31.13 -6.55
CA PRO A 26 23.97 31.39 -6.88
C PRO A 26 23.16 31.67 -5.60
N LEU A 27 22.50 32.83 -5.57
CA LEU A 27 21.32 33.05 -4.73
C LEU A 27 20.16 32.25 -5.34
N LEU A 28 19.94 31.03 -4.84
CA LEU A 28 18.83 30.18 -5.26
C LEU A 28 17.54 30.65 -4.56
N ARG A 29 16.78 31.47 -5.27
CA ARG A 29 15.38 31.72 -4.97
C ARG A 29 14.57 30.62 -5.66
N CYS A 30 14.29 29.53 -4.95
CA CYS A 30 13.46 28.45 -5.47
C CYS A 30 11.99 28.92 -5.54
N ASN A 31 11.55 29.33 -6.73
CA ASN A 31 10.12 29.31 -7.07
C ASN A 31 9.76 27.85 -7.38
N LEU A 32 9.30 27.13 -6.35
CA LEU A 32 8.70 25.82 -6.51
C LEU A 32 7.30 25.99 -7.11
N SER A 33 7.20 26.19 -8.42
CA SER A 33 5.94 25.93 -9.12
C SER A 33 5.83 24.41 -9.28
N LEU A 34 5.06 23.77 -8.40
CA LEU A 34 4.68 22.38 -8.63
C LEU A 34 4.01 22.27 -10.01
N PRO A 35 4.34 21.24 -10.82
CA PRO A 35 3.53 20.93 -11.98
C PRO A 35 2.13 20.58 -11.49
N SER A 36 1.12 21.34 -11.93
CA SER A 36 -0.28 21.01 -11.69
C SER A 36 -0.58 19.69 -12.39
N ARG A 37 -0.74 18.62 -11.60
CA ARG A 37 -1.19 17.29 -12.05
C ARG A 37 -2.46 17.48 -12.89
N PRO A 38 -2.60 16.82 -14.05
CA PRO A 38 -3.82 16.89 -14.84
C PRO A 38 -4.99 16.48 -13.94
N SER A 39 -6.04 17.30 -13.94
CA SER A 39 -7.27 17.01 -13.22
C SER A 39 -7.81 15.68 -13.70
N LEU A 40 -7.71 14.64 -12.85
CA LEU A 40 -8.43 13.40 -13.04
C LEU A 40 -9.89 13.77 -13.26
N THR A 41 -10.38 13.56 -14.48
CA THR A 41 -11.79 13.64 -14.80
C THR A 41 -12.49 12.65 -13.86
N SER A 42 -13.15 13.21 -12.85
CA SER A 42 -13.62 12.55 -11.62
C SER A 42 -14.81 11.63 -11.87
N THR A 43 -14.60 10.54 -12.57
CA THR A 43 -15.56 9.43 -12.60
C THR A 43 -15.09 8.39 -11.60
N GLU A 44 -15.98 8.06 -10.66
CA GLU A 44 -15.76 7.02 -9.65
C GLU A 44 -15.35 5.71 -10.34
N PRO A 45 -14.35 4.98 -9.83
CA PRO A 45 -13.91 3.75 -10.46
C PRO A 45 -14.90 2.62 -10.18
N GLU A 46 -15.40 1.99 -11.24
CA GLU A 46 -16.13 0.73 -11.14
C GLU A 46 -15.18 -0.42 -10.74
N PRO A 47 -15.62 -1.37 -9.92
CA PRO A 47 -14.81 -2.54 -9.58
C PRO A 47 -14.59 -3.43 -10.80
N VAL A 48 -13.34 -3.83 -11.01
CA VAL A 48 -12.92 -4.72 -12.11
C VAL A 48 -13.08 -6.19 -11.70
N TYR A 49 -12.94 -6.47 -10.40
CA TYR A 49 -13.05 -7.81 -9.83
C TYR A 49 -14.13 -7.85 -8.75
N THR A 50 -14.76 -9.01 -8.58
CA THR A 50 -15.70 -9.25 -7.47
C THR A 50 -14.99 -9.59 -6.17
N SER A 51 -13.78 -10.15 -6.27
CA SER A 51 -12.93 -10.49 -5.14
C SER A 51 -11.46 -10.50 -5.54
N VAL A 52 -10.59 -10.13 -4.61
CA VAL A 52 -9.13 -10.17 -4.74
C VAL A 52 -8.49 -10.66 -3.44
N LYS A 53 -7.32 -11.27 -3.54
CA LYS A 53 -6.48 -11.65 -2.39
C LYS A 53 -5.07 -11.11 -2.60
N ALA A 54 -4.59 -10.30 -1.65
CA ALA A 54 -3.24 -9.77 -1.64
C ALA A 54 -2.41 -10.41 -0.52
N PHE A 55 -1.10 -10.44 -0.72
CA PHE A 55 -0.11 -10.89 0.24
C PHE A 55 0.88 -9.77 0.50
N ALA A 56 1.29 -9.58 1.74
CA ALA A 56 2.40 -8.72 2.10
C ALA A 56 3.41 -9.49 2.97
N PRO A 57 4.70 -9.48 2.61
CA PRO A 57 5.72 -10.20 3.36
C PRO A 57 6.00 -9.56 4.72
N ALA A 58 6.59 -10.35 5.62
CA ALA A 58 7.24 -9.81 6.81
C ALA A 58 8.33 -8.82 6.44
N THR A 59 8.62 -7.91 7.36
CA THR A 59 9.69 -6.93 7.21
C THR A 59 10.53 -6.86 8.47
N VAL A 60 11.81 -6.55 8.30
CA VAL A 60 12.71 -6.18 9.39
C VAL A 60 13.06 -4.71 9.19
N ALA A 61 12.91 -3.90 10.22
CA ALA A 61 13.31 -2.50 10.24
C ALA A 61 14.53 -2.29 11.13
N ASN A 62 15.07 -1.07 11.14
CA ASN A 62 16.12 -0.62 12.06
C ASN A 62 17.42 -1.42 11.95
N LEU A 63 17.87 -1.65 10.71
CA LEU A 63 19.09 -2.42 10.43
C LEU A 63 20.35 -1.65 10.86
N GLY A 64 20.83 -1.92 12.07
CA GLY A 64 22.11 -1.41 12.60
C GLY A 64 22.10 0.13 12.78
N PRO A 65 23.06 0.88 12.19
CA PRO A 65 23.02 2.35 12.21
C PRO A 65 21.82 2.92 11.43
N GLY A 66 21.08 2.05 10.73
CA GLY A 66 19.90 2.30 9.90
C GLY A 66 18.60 2.66 10.60
N PHE A 67 18.63 3.09 11.86
CA PHE A 67 17.44 3.29 12.68
C PHE A 67 16.46 4.29 12.03
N ASP A 68 15.20 3.90 11.89
CA ASP A 68 14.09 4.65 11.26
C ASP A 68 14.20 4.93 9.74
N PHE A 69 15.17 4.36 9.02
CA PHE A 69 15.26 4.54 7.56
C PHE A 69 15.61 3.28 6.75
N LEU A 70 16.21 2.26 7.37
CA LEU A 70 16.45 0.99 6.69
C LEU A 70 15.42 -0.06 7.10
N GLY A 71 14.80 -0.67 6.09
CA GLY A 71 13.97 -1.86 6.23
C GLY A 71 14.17 -2.81 5.06
N CYS A 72 13.87 -4.09 5.28
CA CYS A 72 13.97 -5.14 4.26
C CYS A 72 12.78 -6.10 4.40
N ALA A 73 12.18 -6.46 3.26
CA ALA A 73 11.20 -7.53 3.20
C ALA A 73 11.89 -8.89 3.31
N VAL A 74 11.25 -9.84 3.98
CA VAL A 74 11.74 -11.23 4.10
C VAL A 74 10.77 -12.18 3.42
N ASP A 75 11.33 -13.18 2.74
CA ASP A 75 10.53 -14.15 2.02
C ASP A 75 9.83 -15.16 2.95
N GLY A 76 8.74 -15.73 2.43
CA GLY A 76 8.04 -16.88 3.02
C GLY A 76 6.92 -16.51 3.99
N LEU A 77 7.19 -15.70 5.02
CA LEU A 77 6.20 -15.30 6.02
C LEU A 77 5.54 -13.97 5.64
N GLY A 78 4.25 -13.83 5.93
CA GLY A 78 3.51 -12.60 5.67
C GLY A 78 2.04 -12.71 6.02
N ASP A 79 1.29 -11.64 5.79
CA ASP A 79 -0.15 -11.61 5.98
C ASP A 79 -0.88 -11.65 4.64
N PHE A 80 -2.10 -12.17 4.65
CA PHE A 80 -3.00 -12.10 3.51
C PHE A 80 -4.23 -11.26 3.83
N VAL A 81 -4.66 -10.48 2.85
CA VAL A 81 -5.94 -9.76 2.89
C VAL A 81 -6.77 -10.21 1.71
N SER A 82 -7.99 -10.68 1.99
CA SER A 82 -8.99 -10.95 0.96
C SER A 82 -10.06 -9.88 1.01
N LEU A 83 -10.43 -9.35 -0.15
CA LEU A 83 -11.54 -8.40 -0.30
C LEU A 83 -12.60 -8.99 -1.23
N THR A 84 -13.84 -8.67 -0.93
CA THR A 84 -15.01 -9.01 -1.74
C THR A 84 -15.96 -7.83 -1.80
N LEU A 85 -16.59 -7.60 -2.94
CA LEU A 85 -17.77 -6.73 -3.01
C LEU A 85 -18.88 -7.35 -2.16
N ASP A 86 -19.44 -6.58 -1.23
CA ASP A 86 -20.47 -7.06 -0.32
C ASP A 86 -21.66 -6.07 -0.28
N PRO A 87 -22.79 -6.44 -0.89
CA PRO A 87 -24.01 -5.62 -0.85
C PRO A 87 -24.58 -5.40 0.55
N GLN A 88 -24.15 -6.15 1.57
CA GLN A 88 -24.56 -5.96 2.96
C GLN A 88 -23.74 -4.89 3.69
N VAL A 89 -22.59 -4.51 3.14
CA VAL A 89 -21.78 -3.40 3.66
C VAL A 89 -22.27 -2.10 3.02
N SER A 90 -22.42 -1.04 3.81
CA SER A 90 -22.91 0.23 3.29
C SER A 90 -21.98 0.75 2.16
N PRO A 91 -22.54 1.38 1.12
CA PRO A 91 -21.74 2.00 0.06
C PRO A 91 -20.71 2.99 0.60
N GLY A 92 -19.46 2.89 0.14
CA GLY A 92 -18.35 3.73 0.59
C GLY A 92 -17.71 3.27 1.92
N GLU A 93 -18.16 2.15 2.49
CA GLU A 93 -17.64 1.60 3.74
C GLU A 93 -16.91 0.28 3.55
N ILE A 94 -16.11 -0.05 4.57
CA ILE A 94 -15.41 -1.32 4.69
C ILE A 94 -15.89 -2.01 5.96
N SER A 95 -16.08 -3.33 5.92
CA SER A 95 -16.30 -4.16 7.10
C SER A 95 -15.22 -5.23 7.20
N ILE A 96 -14.68 -5.47 8.39
CA ILE A 96 -13.77 -6.61 8.62
C ILE A 96 -14.60 -7.79 9.11
N SER A 97 -14.92 -8.70 8.21
CA SER A 97 -15.78 -9.86 8.49
C SER A 97 -15.07 -10.89 9.37
N GLU A 98 -13.80 -11.15 9.09
CA GLU A 98 -13.01 -12.18 9.77
C GLU A 98 -11.54 -11.78 9.95
N ILE A 99 -10.98 -12.19 11.09
CA ILE A 99 -9.55 -12.13 11.37
C ILE A 99 -9.14 -13.52 11.86
N SER A 100 -8.26 -14.19 11.13
CA SER A 100 -7.74 -15.53 11.42
C SER A 100 -6.21 -15.51 11.48
N GLY A 101 -5.59 -16.64 11.86
CA GLY A 101 -4.12 -16.76 11.97
C GLY A 101 -3.65 -17.01 13.40
N ASP A 102 -2.53 -16.39 13.80
CA ASP A 102 -1.91 -16.54 15.13
C ASP A 102 -2.93 -16.48 16.27
N ASN A 103 -2.67 -17.17 17.39
CA ASN A 103 -3.57 -17.27 18.55
C ASN A 103 -3.97 -15.89 19.10
N ASN A 104 -3.12 -14.87 18.92
CA ASN A 104 -3.40 -13.51 19.35
C ASN A 104 -4.27 -12.70 18.36
N SER A 105 -4.54 -13.20 17.16
CA SER A 105 -5.34 -12.51 16.13
C SER A 105 -6.76 -12.22 16.60
N LYS A 106 -7.31 -13.03 17.51
CA LYS A 106 -8.61 -12.80 18.17
C LYS A 106 -8.67 -11.52 19.01
N LYS A 107 -7.51 -10.94 19.37
CA LYS A 107 -7.41 -9.67 20.12
C LYS A 107 -7.49 -8.45 19.21
N LEU A 108 -7.35 -8.62 17.89
CA LEU A 108 -7.41 -7.52 16.95
C LEU A 108 -8.85 -7.05 16.76
N SER A 109 -9.04 -5.73 16.70
CA SER A 109 -10.34 -5.14 16.46
C SER A 109 -10.83 -5.47 15.04
N LYS A 110 -12.10 -5.84 14.92
CA LYS A 110 -12.81 -5.89 13.64
C LYS A 110 -13.38 -4.53 13.23
N ASN A 111 -13.30 -3.51 14.10
CA ASN A 111 -13.64 -2.15 13.70
C ASN A 111 -12.55 -1.64 12.74
N PRO A 112 -12.88 -1.32 11.48
CA PRO A 112 -11.91 -0.87 10.48
C PRO A 112 -11.14 0.38 10.90
N LEU A 113 -11.76 1.28 11.67
CA LEU A 113 -11.12 2.51 12.16
C LEU A 113 -10.09 2.25 13.27
N TRP A 114 -10.06 1.04 13.84
CA TRP A 114 -9.17 0.62 14.92
C TRP A 114 -8.28 -0.55 14.49
N ASN A 115 -8.15 -0.77 13.18
CA ASN A 115 -7.37 -1.85 12.59
C ASN A 115 -6.53 -1.29 11.43
N CYS A 116 -5.21 -1.51 11.44
CA CYS A 116 -4.30 -1.01 10.39
C CYS A 116 -4.71 -1.41 8.96
N ALA A 117 -5.22 -2.63 8.76
CA ALA A 117 -5.73 -3.05 7.44
C ALA A 117 -6.98 -2.26 7.05
N GLY A 118 -7.89 -2.04 8.00
CA GLY A 118 -9.12 -1.27 7.79
C GLY A 118 -8.83 0.21 7.48
N ILE A 119 -7.91 0.83 8.24
CA ILE A 119 -7.50 2.22 8.04
C ILE A 119 -6.91 2.41 6.64
N ALA A 120 -5.94 1.57 6.26
CA ALA A 120 -5.30 1.65 4.95
C ALA A 120 -6.29 1.41 3.81
N ALA A 121 -7.17 0.43 3.96
CA ALA A 121 -8.20 0.13 2.97
C ALA A 121 -9.19 1.30 2.80
N ILE A 122 -9.62 1.94 3.90
CA ILE A 122 -10.47 3.13 3.87
C ILE A 122 -9.76 4.28 3.17
N GLU A 123 -8.48 4.48 3.43
CA GLU A 123 -7.72 5.56 2.81
C GLU A 123 -7.60 5.36 1.30
N VAL A 124 -7.30 4.15 0.83
CA VAL A 124 -7.29 3.85 -0.61
C VAL A 124 -8.67 4.06 -1.24
N MET A 125 -9.77 3.65 -0.59
CA MET A 125 -11.12 3.94 -1.10
C MET A 125 -11.37 5.45 -1.23
N LYS A 126 -10.93 6.27 -0.26
CA LYS A 126 -11.05 7.72 -0.31
C LYS A 126 -10.21 8.32 -1.43
N MET A 127 -8.96 7.89 -1.59
CA MET A 127 -8.06 8.36 -2.65
C MET A 127 -8.62 8.05 -4.04
N LEU A 128 -9.29 6.91 -4.18
CA LEU A 128 -9.99 6.50 -5.40
C LEU A 128 -11.36 7.18 -5.58
N GLY A 129 -11.91 7.80 -4.54
CA GLY A 129 -13.23 8.45 -4.57
C GLY A 129 -14.41 7.46 -4.57
N VAL A 130 -14.22 6.24 -4.06
CA VAL A 130 -15.24 5.17 -4.05
C VAL A 130 -16.32 5.46 -3.01
N ARG A 131 -17.58 5.43 -3.45
CA ARG A 131 -18.78 5.72 -2.63
C ARG A 131 -19.96 4.80 -2.94
N SER A 132 -19.94 4.09 -4.07
CA SER A 132 -21.06 3.32 -4.61
C SER A 132 -21.12 1.87 -4.13
N VAL A 133 -20.00 1.32 -3.63
CA VAL A 133 -19.90 -0.09 -3.21
C VAL A 133 -19.39 -0.23 -1.79
N GLY A 134 -19.86 -1.26 -1.10
CA GLY A 134 -19.34 -1.71 0.19
C GLY A 134 -18.36 -2.87 0.00
N LEU A 135 -17.30 -2.90 0.81
CA LEU A 135 -16.28 -3.95 0.76
C LEU A 135 -16.24 -4.75 2.07
N SER A 136 -16.18 -6.08 1.95
CA SER A 136 -15.91 -6.98 3.07
C SER A 136 -14.46 -7.46 3.01
N LEU A 137 -13.76 -7.32 4.13
CA LEU A 137 -12.34 -7.63 4.31
C LEU A 137 -12.18 -8.83 5.24
N THR A 138 -11.41 -9.81 4.81
CA THR A 138 -10.92 -10.92 5.65
C THR A 138 -9.41 -10.82 5.78
N LEU A 139 -8.93 -10.84 7.02
CA LEU A 139 -7.51 -10.73 7.37
C LEU A 139 -6.99 -12.08 7.88
N GLU A 140 -6.00 -12.64 7.20
CA GLU A 140 -5.31 -13.87 7.60
C GLU A 140 -3.89 -13.52 8.06
N LYS A 141 -3.67 -13.59 9.38
CA LYS A 141 -2.41 -13.23 10.03
C LYS A 141 -1.42 -14.39 9.97
N GLY A 142 -0.40 -14.28 9.14
CA GLY A 142 0.73 -15.22 9.14
C GLY A 142 1.89 -14.76 10.02
N LEU A 143 1.85 -13.51 10.51
CA LEU A 143 2.91 -12.94 11.34
C LEU A 143 2.51 -12.80 12.81
N PRO A 144 3.36 -13.25 13.76
CA PRO A 144 3.09 -13.11 15.18
C PRO A 144 3.03 -11.62 15.59
N LEU A 145 2.02 -11.28 16.39
CA LEU A 145 1.83 -9.89 16.85
C LEU A 145 2.99 -9.46 17.77
N GLY A 146 3.49 -8.23 17.59
CA GLY A 146 4.54 -7.68 18.44
C GLY A 146 5.91 -8.33 18.30
N SER A 147 6.14 -9.13 17.25
CA SER A 147 7.39 -9.87 17.02
C SER A 147 8.56 -9.04 16.47
N GLY A 148 8.29 -7.80 16.05
CA GLY A 148 9.26 -6.99 15.29
C GLY A 148 9.33 -7.32 13.79
N LEU A 149 8.51 -8.25 13.28
CA LEU A 149 8.47 -8.65 11.86
C LEU A 149 7.53 -7.78 10.99
N GLY A 150 7.16 -6.59 11.47
CA GLY A 150 6.29 -5.68 10.73
C GLY A 150 4.86 -6.18 10.50
N SER A 151 4.31 -7.00 11.40
CA SER A 151 2.96 -7.60 11.28
C SER A 151 1.84 -6.58 10.98
N SER A 152 1.84 -5.41 11.63
CA SER A 152 0.84 -4.37 11.34
C SER A 152 1.03 -3.73 9.97
N ALA A 153 2.28 -3.48 9.57
CA ALA A 153 2.63 -2.89 8.29
C ALA A 153 2.28 -3.85 7.12
N ALA A 154 2.53 -5.14 7.27
CA ALA A 154 2.14 -6.15 6.28
C ALA A 154 0.62 -6.15 6.06
N SER A 155 -0.18 -6.16 7.12
CA SER A 155 -1.64 -6.09 7.02
C SER A 155 -2.14 -4.82 6.33
N ALA A 156 -1.56 -3.66 6.64
CA ALA A 156 -1.90 -2.38 6.00
C ALA A 156 -1.55 -2.38 4.50
N ALA A 157 -0.32 -2.78 4.16
CA ALA A 157 0.15 -2.83 2.78
C ALA A 157 -0.67 -3.81 1.92
N ALA A 158 -0.96 -5.01 2.43
CA ALA A 158 -1.81 -5.97 1.73
C ALA A 158 -3.21 -5.42 1.50
N ALA A 159 -3.79 -4.72 2.47
CA ALA A 159 -5.12 -4.13 2.34
C ALA A 159 -5.16 -2.97 1.34
N ALA A 160 -4.17 -2.07 1.39
CA ALA A 160 -4.05 -0.97 0.43
C ALA A 160 -3.94 -1.48 -1.01
N VAL A 161 -3.06 -2.47 -1.23
CA VAL A 161 -2.92 -3.12 -2.54
C VAL A 161 -4.22 -3.81 -2.94
N ALA A 162 -4.86 -4.59 -2.05
CA ALA A 162 -6.09 -5.29 -2.38
C ALA A 162 -7.21 -4.31 -2.81
N VAL A 163 -7.40 -3.19 -2.10
CA VAL A 163 -8.41 -2.19 -2.50
C VAL A 163 -8.03 -1.58 -3.85
N ASN A 164 -6.76 -1.23 -4.07
CA ASN A 164 -6.37 -0.67 -5.36
C ASN A 164 -6.64 -1.66 -6.52
N GLU A 165 -6.29 -2.92 -6.33
CA GLU A 165 -6.43 -3.97 -7.34
C GLU A 165 -7.89 -4.31 -7.66
N ILE A 166 -8.81 -4.31 -6.68
CA ILE A 166 -10.23 -4.59 -6.96
C ILE A 166 -10.83 -3.57 -7.94
N PHE A 167 -10.28 -2.35 -7.99
CA PHE A 167 -10.63 -1.27 -8.92
C PHE A 167 -9.67 -1.14 -10.12
N GLY A 168 -8.79 -2.13 -10.34
CA GLY A 168 -7.91 -2.19 -11.51
C GLY A 168 -6.58 -1.42 -11.38
N GLY A 169 -6.07 -1.21 -10.16
CA GLY A 169 -4.70 -0.74 -9.93
C GLY A 169 -4.47 0.72 -10.35
N LYS A 170 -5.41 1.62 -10.03
CA LYS A 170 -5.38 3.01 -10.51
C LYS A 170 -4.41 3.92 -9.75
N LEU A 171 -4.09 3.59 -8.50
CA LEU A 171 -3.08 4.31 -7.71
C LEU A 171 -1.68 3.75 -7.96
N GLY A 172 -0.69 4.65 -7.99
CA GLY A 172 0.72 4.30 -8.07
C GLY A 172 1.30 3.84 -6.71
N ILE A 173 2.50 3.27 -6.74
CA ILE A 173 3.18 2.76 -5.53
C ILE A 173 3.32 3.85 -4.45
N ASP A 174 3.73 5.07 -4.83
CA ASP A 174 3.91 6.18 -3.89
C ASP A 174 2.60 6.56 -3.18
N GLU A 175 1.46 6.46 -3.88
CA GLU A 175 0.14 6.71 -3.32
C GLU A 175 -0.27 5.61 -2.33
N LEU A 176 0.07 4.35 -2.63
CA LEU A 176 -0.17 3.23 -1.71
C LEU A 176 0.69 3.30 -0.45
N VAL A 177 1.92 3.81 -0.56
CA VAL A 177 2.79 4.06 0.61
C VAL A 177 2.23 5.16 1.51
N ILE A 178 1.54 6.15 0.94
CA ILE A 178 0.89 7.22 1.73
C ILE A 178 -0.36 6.69 2.45
N ALA A 179 -1.07 5.73 1.85
CA ALA A 179 -2.30 5.18 2.42
C ALA A 179 -2.07 4.19 3.57
N GLY A 180 -0.96 3.45 3.55
CA GLY A 180 -0.61 2.41 4.53
C GLY A 180 0.02 2.94 5.80
#